data_AF-A0A948MIV9-F1
#
_entry.id   AF-A0A948MIV9-F1
#
_cell.length_a   1.000
_cell.length_b   1.000
_cell.length_c   1.000
_cell.angle_alpha   90.00
_cell.angle_beta   90.00
_cell.angle_gamma   90.00
#
_symmetry.space_group_name_H-M   'P 1'
#
loop_
_entity.id
_entity.type
_entity.pdbx_description
1 polymer ?
#
loop_
_entity_poly.entity_id
_entity_poly.type
_entity_poly.pdbx_seq_one_letter_code
_entity_poly.pdbx_strand_id
1 'polypeptide(L)'
;MTTRLLRCLLLFCLALALPAWAQTQAAIPAMSSPVVDTTGTLDAAQIQALEAQALALQQRKGSQLQILMVPTTAPETIEQYTQRVFEQWSIGRKGVDDGVLLVVAKDDRRVRIEPGYGLEGAIPDAIANRVIQEYLV
;
A
#
# COMPACT_ATOMS: atom_id res chain seq x y z
N MET A 1 -9.51 49.27 29.17
CA MET A 1 -9.45 47.82 29.45
C MET A 1 -9.56 46.92 28.20
N THR A 2 -10.10 47.41 27.09
CA THR A 2 -10.35 46.64 25.86
C THR A 2 -9.10 46.27 25.04
N THR A 3 -8.08 47.15 24.99
CA THR A 3 -6.84 46.93 24.20
C THR A 3 -5.88 45.91 24.80
N ARG A 4 -5.90 45.72 26.14
CA ARG A 4 -5.10 44.69 26.82
C ARG A 4 -5.68 43.30 26.62
N LEU A 5 -7.02 43.17 26.66
CA LEU A 5 -7.69 41.91 26.29
C LEU A 5 -7.44 41.54 24.82
N LEU A 6 -7.50 42.51 23.91
CA LEU A 6 -7.25 42.26 22.48
C LEU A 6 -5.82 41.77 22.21
N ARG A 7 -4.83 42.33 22.91
CA ARG A 7 -3.41 41.90 22.82
C ARG A 7 -3.17 40.52 23.42
N CYS A 8 -3.80 40.20 24.55
CA CYS A 8 -3.71 38.84 25.13
C CYS A 8 -4.38 37.79 24.24
N LEU A 9 -5.51 38.12 23.60
CA LEU A 9 -6.19 37.23 22.67
C LEU A 9 -5.35 36.99 21.40
N LEU A 10 -4.71 38.02 20.86
CA LEU A 10 -3.79 37.91 19.71
C LEU A 10 -2.56 37.06 20.03
N LEU A 11 -1.97 37.21 21.22
CA LEU A 11 -0.84 36.38 21.68
C LEU A 11 -1.24 34.92 21.92
N PHE A 12 -2.48 34.67 22.37
CA PHE A 12 -3.02 33.33 22.55
C PHE A 12 -3.28 32.62 21.21
N CYS A 13 -3.83 33.31 20.22
CA CYS A 13 -4.02 32.76 18.87
C CYS A 13 -2.68 32.48 18.16
N LEU A 14 -1.64 33.29 18.38
CA LEU A 14 -0.32 33.06 17.81
C LEU A 14 0.40 31.86 18.47
N ALA A 15 0.12 31.56 19.75
CA ALA A 15 0.64 30.38 20.44
C ALA A 15 -0.02 29.06 20.00
N LEU A 16 -1.21 29.12 19.39
CA LEU A 16 -1.90 27.96 18.80
C LEU A 16 -1.44 27.62 17.37
N ALA A 17 -0.61 28.47 16.76
CA ALA A 17 -0.03 28.24 15.43
C ALA A 17 1.26 27.41 15.49
N LEU A 18 1.31 26.38 16.35
CA LEU A 18 2.36 25.37 16.27
C LEU A 18 2.23 24.66 14.91
N PRO A 19 3.32 24.52 14.13
CA PRO A 19 3.25 23.76 12.89
C PRO A 19 2.85 22.33 13.25
N ALA A 20 1.66 21.91 12.80
CA ALA A 20 1.30 20.51 12.81
C ALA A 20 2.34 19.78 11.96
N TRP A 21 3.22 19.00 12.58
CA TRP A 21 4.14 18.13 11.85
C TRP A 21 3.29 17.06 11.17
N ALA A 22 2.87 17.32 9.93
CA ALA A 22 2.32 16.30 9.07
C ALA A 22 3.43 15.28 8.83
N GLN A 23 3.27 14.08 9.39
CA GLN A 23 4.18 12.97 9.09
C GLN A 23 4.10 12.68 7.60
N THR A 24 5.25 12.71 6.93
CA THR A 24 5.34 12.40 5.51
C THR A 24 4.98 10.93 5.32
N GLN A 25 3.98 10.65 4.48
CA GLN A 25 3.58 9.29 4.13
C GLN A 25 4.75 8.52 3.50
N ALA A 26 4.72 7.20 3.59
CA ALA A 26 5.75 6.37 2.97
C ALA A 26 5.70 6.54 1.44
N ALA A 27 6.86 6.50 0.78
CA ALA A 27 6.90 6.64 -0.67
C ALA A 27 6.24 5.43 -1.35
N ILE A 28 5.50 5.67 -2.44
CA ILE A 28 5.01 4.61 -3.33
C ILE A 28 5.90 4.60 -4.56
N PRO A 29 6.63 3.51 -4.83
CA PRO A 29 7.42 3.39 -6.05
C PRO A 29 6.52 3.33 -7.29
N ALA A 30 7.08 3.66 -8.45
CA ALA A 30 6.35 3.53 -9.71
C ALA A 30 6.07 2.05 -10.03
N MET A 31 4.88 1.76 -10.53
CA MET A 31 4.50 0.43 -11.02
C MET A 31 5.16 0.17 -12.39
N SER A 32 6.43 -0.21 -12.40
CA SER A 32 7.17 -0.48 -13.64
C SER A 32 6.89 -1.86 -14.24
N SER A 33 6.45 -2.81 -13.43
CA SER A 33 6.15 -4.19 -13.83
C SER A 33 5.19 -4.84 -12.80
N PRO A 34 4.77 -6.11 -13.01
CA PRO A 34 3.99 -6.85 -12.01
C PRO A 34 4.70 -7.03 -10.66
N VAL A 35 6.04 -6.94 -10.62
CA VAL A 35 6.83 -7.15 -9.40
C VAL A 35 7.77 -5.98 -9.19
N VAL A 36 7.52 -5.19 -8.14
CA VAL A 36 8.38 -4.08 -7.75
C VAL A 36 9.05 -4.43 -6.44
N ASP A 37 10.35 -4.71 -6.47
CA ASP A 37 11.16 -4.94 -5.27
C ASP A 37 12.15 -3.80 -5.04
N THR A 38 11.85 -2.94 -4.06
CA THR A 38 12.73 -1.83 -3.65
C THR A 38 13.75 -2.24 -2.58
N THR A 39 13.67 -3.45 -2.08
CA THR A 39 14.53 -3.98 -1.02
C THR A 39 15.74 -4.72 -1.56
N GLY A 40 15.71 -5.13 -2.83
CA GLY A 40 16.75 -5.98 -3.43
C GLY A 40 16.81 -7.37 -2.80
N THR A 41 15.68 -7.87 -2.30
CA THR A 41 15.58 -9.19 -1.66
C THR A 41 15.48 -10.29 -2.70
N LEU A 42 14.79 -10.03 -3.80
CA LEU A 42 14.63 -10.97 -4.90
C LEU A 42 15.78 -10.83 -5.91
N ASP A 43 16.29 -11.95 -6.37
CA ASP A 43 17.20 -11.97 -7.52
C ASP A 43 16.45 -11.81 -8.85
N ALA A 44 17.20 -11.57 -9.93
CA ALA A 44 16.62 -11.33 -11.24
C ALA A 44 15.82 -12.53 -11.78
N ALA A 45 16.21 -13.76 -11.47
CA ALA A 45 15.50 -14.96 -11.92
C ALA A 45 14.17 -15.12 -11.18
N GLN A 46 14.15 -14.82 -9.88
CA GLN A 46 12.94 -14.80 -9.05
C GLN A 46 11.96 -13.73 -9.54
N ILE A 47 12.44 -12.50 -9.81
CA ILE A 47 11.61 -11.42 -10.37
C ILE A 47 10.99 -11.87 -11.70
N GLN A 48 11.81 -12.36 -12.64
CA GLN A 48 11.31 -12.80 -13.95
C GLN A 48 10.29 -13.94 -13.83
N ALA A 49 10.52 -14.90 -12.94
CA ALA A 49 9.60 -16.00 -12.73
C ALA A 49 8.25 -15.54 -12.17
N LEU A 50 8.26 -14.61 -11.21
CA LEU A 50 7.04 -14.04 -10.63
C LEU A 50 6.28 -13.16 -11.63
N GLU A 51 6.99 -12.32 -12.39
CA GLU A 51 6.40 -11.50 -13.46
C GLU A 51 5.75 -12.37 -14.53
N ALA A 52 6.41 -13.44 -14.98
CA ALA A 52 5.86 -14.37 -15.95
C ALA A 52 4.58 -15.04 -15.43
N GLN A 53 4.53 -15.41 -14.15
CA GLN A 53 3.34 -15.98 -13.53
C GLN A 53 2.19 -14.97 -13.46
N ALA A 54 2.47 -13.74 -13.04
CA ALA A 54 1.47 -12.67 -12.96
C ALA A 54 0.89 -12.34 -14.35
N LEU A 55 1.74 -12.20 -15.37
CA LEU A 55 1.30 -11.95 -16.74
C LEU A 55 0.51 -13.13 -17.32
N ALA A 56 0.93 -14.38 -17.04
CA ALA A 56 0.17 -15.56 -17.46
C ALA A 56 -1.20 -15.64 -16.79
N LEU A 57 -1.32 -15.25 -15.52
CA LEU A 57 -2.61 -15.13 -14.84
C LEU A 57 -3.50 -14.10 -15.54
N GLN A 58 -2.96 -12.91 -15.80
CA GLN A 58 -3.67 -11.83 -16.48
C GLN A 58 -4.12 -12.23 -17.89
N GLN A 59 -3.28 -12.91 -18.66
CA GLN A 59 -3.65 -13.41 -19.99
C GLN A 59 -4.78 -14.44 -19.95
N ARG A 60 -4.78 -15.33 -18.95
CA ARG A 60 -5.78 -16.41 -18.85
C ARG A 60 -7.11 -15.97 -18.26
N LYS A 61 -7.10 -15.01 -17.33
CA LYS A 61 -8.27 -14.66 -16.51
C LYS A 61 -8.69 -13.20 -16.60
N GLY A 62 -7.82 -12.32 -17.12
CA GLY A 62 -7.99 -10.87 -17.08
C GLY A 62 -7.53 -10.25 -15.77
N SER A 63 -7.61 -10.99 -14.65
CA SER A 63 -7.23 -10.52 -13.31
C SER A 63 -5.75 -10.18 -13.20
N GLN A 64 -5.46 -9.06 -12.55
CA GLN A 64 -4.11 -8.54 -12.42
C GLN A 64 -3.54 -8.86 -11.03
N LEU A 65 -2.36 -9.47 -10.98
CA LEU A 65 -1.61 -9.68 -9.73
C LEU A 65 -0.39 -8.75 -9.71
N GLN A 66 -0.30 -7.91 -8.69
CA GLN A 66 0.84 -7.05 -8.44
C GLN A 66 1.52 -7.43 -7.12
N ILE A 67 2.85 -7.39 -7.11
CA ILE A 67 3.68 -7.66 -5.94
C ILE A 67 4.56 -6.44 -5.68
N LEU A 68 4.48 -5.91 -4.46
CA LEU A 68 5.31 -4.80 -4.00
C LEU A 68 6.08 -5.20 -2.75
N MET A 69 7.41 -5.13 -2.83
CA MET A 69 8.29 -5.28 -1.67
C MET A 69 8.92 -3.94 -1.32
N VAL A 70 8.71 -3.52 -0.07
CA VAL A 70 9.25 -2.30 0.52
C VAL A 70 9.94 -2.59 1.85
N PRO A 71 10.94 -1.79 2.25
CA PRO A 71 11.58 -1.96 3.56
C PRO A 71 10.56 -1.83 4.70
N THR A 72 9.76 -0.77 4.69
CA THR A 72 8.77 -0.45 5.73
C THR A 72 7.59 0.31 5.15
N THR A 73 6.43 0.25 5.81
CA THR A 73 5.28 1.13 5.50
C THR A 73 5.18 2.30 6.46
N ALA A 74 6.06 2.39 7.47
CA ALA A 74 6.04 3.48 8.43
C ALA A 74 6.16 4.86 7.73
N PRO A 75 5.40 5.88 8.18
CA PRO A 75 4.60 5.92 9.42
C PRO A 75 3.18 5.33 9.27
N GLU A 76 2.81 4.81 8.11
CA GLU A 76 1.48 4.26 7.85
C GLU A 76 1.38 2.80 8.34
N THR A 77 0.16 2.37 8.68
CA THR A 77 -0.10 0.93 8.81
C THR A 77 -0.02 0.26 7.44
N ILE A 78 0.24 -1.05 7.40
CA ILE A 78 0.34 -1.77 6.12
C ILE A 78 -0.99 -1.72 5.35
N GLU A 79 -2.12 -1.65 6.04
CA GLU A 79 -3.46 -1.50 5.45
C GLU A 79 -3.59 -0.15 4.75
N GLN A 80 -3.25 0.95 5.43
CA GLN A 80 -3.31 2.29 4.86
C GLN A 80 -2.39 2.44 3.65
N TYR A 81 -1.16 1.94 3.78
CA TYR A 81 -0.19 1.98 2.70
C TYR A 81 -0.66 1.16 1.49
N THR A 82 -1.14 -0.08 1.73
CA THR A 82 -1.59 -0.98 0.66
C THR A 82 -2.79 -0.41 -0.09
N GLN A 83 -3.77 0.16 0.61
CA GLN A 83 -4.91 0.84 -0.03
C GLN A 83 -4.44 1.97 -0.95
N ARG A 84 -3.52 2.82 -0.46
CA ARG A 84 -2.99 3.95 -1.24
C ARG A 84 -2.20 3.49 -2.47
N VAL A 85 -1.42 2.41 -2.34
CA VAL A 85 -0.75 1.75 -3.49
C VAL A 85 -1.78 1.24 -4.49
N PHE A 86 -2.80 0.53 -4.02
CA PHE A 86 -3.83 -0.04 -4.87
C PHE A 86 -4.54 1.03 -5.71
N GLU A 87 -4.91 2.14 -5.08
CA GLU A 87 -5.53 3.31 -5.73
C GLU A 87 -4.57 4.00 -6.71
N GLN A 88 -3.35 4.33 -6.25
CA GLN A 88 -2.37 5.06 -7.06
C GLN A 88 -1.94 4.26 -8.29
N TRP A 89 -1.83 2.94 -8.16
CA TRP A 89 -1.49 2.05 -9.27
C TRP A 89 -2.71 1.67 -10.11
N SER A 90 -3.93 1.97 -9.64
CA SER A 90 -5.20 1.64 -10.33
C SER A 90 -5.23 0.18 -10.77
N ILE A 91 -5.01 -0.72 -9.81
CA ILE A 91 -4.81 -2.14 -10.07
C ILE A 91 -6.14 -2.81 -10.43
N GLY A 92 -6.14 -3.61 -11.51
CA GLY A 92 -7.33 -4.30 -12.00
C GLY A 92 -8.02 -3.58 -13.16
N ARG A 93 -8.93 -4.29 -13.83
CA ARG A 93 -9.62 -3.73 -14.99
C ARG A 93 -10.74 -2.80 -14.55
N LYS A 94 -10.83 -1.63 -15.20
CA LYS A 94 -11.86 -0.62 -14.93
C LYS A 94 -13.27 -1.24 -14.99
N GLY A 95 -14.02 -1.12 -13.89
CA GLY A 95 -15.41 -1.60 -13.79
C GLY A 95 -15.56 -3.10 -13.58
N VAL A 96 -14.44 -3.84 -13.50
CA VAL A 96 -14.42 -5.25 -13.10
C VAL A 96 -13.75 -5.38 -11.73
N ASP A 97 -12.77 -4.53 -11.43
CA ASP A 97 -12.08 -4.44 -10.13
C ASP A 97 -11.43 -5.78 -9.72
N ASP A 98 -10.80 -6.43 -10.70
CA ASP A 98 -10.21 -7.77 -10.58
C ASP A 98 -8.69 -7.77 -10.38
N GLY A 99 -8.21 -6.78 -9.63
CA GLY A 99 -6.83 -6.67 -9.20
C GLY A 99 -6.56 -7.36 -7.86
N VAL A 100 -5.35 -7.84 -7.64
CA VAL A 100 -4.84 -8.26 -6.33
C VAL A 100 -3.47 -7.65 -6.14
N LEU A 101 -3.26 -7.03 -4.98
CA LEU A 101 -1.96 -6.50 -4.56
C LEU A 101 -1.44 -7.27 -3.36
N LEU A 102 -0.24 -7.82 -3.50
CA LEU A 102 0.55 -8.34 -2.38
C LEU A 102 1.59 -7.29 -1.98
N VAL A 103 1.53 -6.80 -0.74
CA VAL A 103 2.55 -5.94 -0.16
C VAL A 103 3.33 -6.71 0.90
N VAL A 104 4.66 -6.68 0.79
CA VAL A 104 5.60 -7.20 1.79
C VAL A 104 6.40 -6.03 2.36
N ALA A 105 6.16 -5.71 3.62
CA ALA A 105 6.93 -4.75 4.40
C ALA A 105 8.01 -5.51 5.17
N LYS A 106 9.18 -5.64 4.53
CA LYS A 106 10.21 -6.63 4.91
C LYS A 106 10.75 -6.40 6.32
N ASP A 107 11.15 -5.18 6.64
CA ASP A 107 11.76 -4.85 7.93
C ASP A 107 10.70 -4.79 9.04
N ASP A 108 9.45 -4.48 8.69
CA ASP A 108 8.30 -4.53 9.59
C ASP A 108 7.84 -5.96 9.88
N ARG A 109 8.28 -6.94 9.08
CA ARG A 109 7.80 -8.34 9.06
C ARG A 109 6.28 -8.43 8.94
N ARG A 110 5.71 -7.60 8.06
CA ARG A 110 4.28 -7.59 7.77
C ARG A 110 4.02 -7.86 6.31
N VAL A 111 2.91 -8.53 6.05
CA VAL A 111 2.44 -8.87 4.71
C VAL A 111 0.95 -8.57 4.64
N ARG A 112 0.49 -8.04 3.50
CA ARG A 112 -0.92 -7.83 3.22
C ARG A 112 -1.26 -8.25 1.80
N ILE A 113 -2.41 -8.89 1.65
CA ILE A 113 -3.06 -9.15 0.36
C ILE A 113 -4.30 -8.29 0.29
N GLU A 114 -4.41 -7.46 -0.74
CA GLU A 114 -5.55 -6.60 -1.01
C GLU A 114 -6.22 -7.04 -2.31
N PRO A 115 -7.38 -7.71 -2.23
CA PRO A 115 -8.20 -7.98 -3.40
C PRO A 115 -8.98 -6.71 -3.80
N GLY A 116 -9.15 -6.50 -5.10
CA GLY A 116 -10.12 -5.54 -5.62
C GLY A 116 -11.55 -6.01 -5.35
N TYR A 117 -12.49 -5.07 -5.36
CA TYR A 117 -13.89 -5.32 -5.01
C TYR A 117 -14.52 -6.48 -5.83
N GLY A 118 -14.17 -6.61 -7.10
CA GLY A 118 -14.65 -7.69 -7.97
C GLY A 118 -14.18 -9.09 -7.58
N LEU A 119 -13.19 -9.20 -6.69
CA LEU A 119 -12.62 -10.45 -6.21
C LEU A 119 -12.98 -10.76 -4.75
N GLU A 120 -13.68 -9.89 -4.02
CA GLU A 120 -14.03 -10.15 -2.61
C GLU A 120 -14.82 -11.45 -2.39
N GLY A 121 -15.65 -11.84 -3.36
CA GLY A 121 -16.38 -13.12 -3.31
C GLY A 121 -15.47 -14.34 -3.47
N ALA A 122 -14.37 -14.22 -4.22
CA ALA A 122 -13.44 -15.30 -4.50
C ALA A 122 -12.26 -15.34 -3.52
N ILE A 123 -11.80 -14.17 -3.08
CA ILE A 123 -10.68 -13.94 -2.17
C ILE A 123 -11.17 -13.03 -1.04
N PRO A 124 -12.06 -13.50 -0.15
CA PRO A 124 -12.42 -12.73 1.03
C PRO A 124 -11.24 -12.64 2.00
N ASP A 125 -11.27 -11.68 2.92
CA ASP A 125 -10.23 -11.45 3.95
C ASP A 125 -9.79 -12.72 4.67
N ALA A 126 -10.72 -13.63 4.98
CA ALA A 126 -10.41 -14.89 5.64
C ALA A 126 -9.50 -15.81 4.79
N ILE A 127 -9.69 -15.82 3.47
CA ILE A 127 -8.85 -16.59 2.54
C ILE A 127 -7.50 -15.90 2.37
N ALA A 128 -7.48 -14.58 2.18
CA ALA A 128 -6.25 -13.80 2.12
C ALA A 128 -5.37 -14.02 3.36
N ASN A 129 -5.95 -13.92 4.55
CA ASN A 129 -5.26 -14.15 5.81
C ASN A 129 -4.75 -15.60 5.94
N ARG A 130 -5.53 -16.59 5.50
CA ARG A 130 -5.09 -17.99 5.51
C ARG A 130 -3.85 -18.18 4.63
N VAL A 131 -3.85 -17.63 3.41
CA VAL A 131 -2.70 -17.71 2.50
C VAL A 131 -1.45 -17.09 3.12
N ILE A 132 -1.59 -15.93 3.78
CA ILE A 132 -0.47 -15.30 4.48
C ILE A 132 0.08 -16.23 5.58
N GLN A 133 -0.78 -16.82 6.40
CA GLN A 133 -0.37 -17.68 7.51
C GLN A 133 0.24 -19.01 7.06
N GLU A 134 -0.20 -19.57 5.92
CA GLU A 134 0.28 -20.88 5.46
C GLU A 134 1.57 -20.79 4.64
N TYR A 135 1.80 -19.69 3.91
CA TYR A 135 2.86 -19.62 2.89
C TYR A 135 3.86 -18.49 3.09
N LEU A 136 3.56 -17.47 3.89
CA LEU A 136 4.37 -16.23 3.94
C LEU A 136 4.94 -15.92 5.33
N VAL A 137 4.41 -16.53 6.40
CA VAL A 137 4.82 -16.31 7.81
C VAL A 137 5.37 -17.59 8.40
#